data_AF-A0A6A1V0D1-F1
#
_entry.id   AF-A0A6A1V0D1-F1
#
_cell.length_a   1.000
_cell.length_b   1.000
_cell.length_c   1.000
_cell.angle_alpha   90.00
_cell.angle_beta   90.00
_cell.angle_gamma   90.00
#
_symmetry.space_group_name_H-M   'P 1'
#
loop_
_entity.id
_entity.type
_entity.pdbx_description
1 polymer ?
#
loop_
_entity_poly.entity_id
_entity_poly.type
_entity_poly.pdbx_seq_one_letter_code
_entity_poly.pdbx_strand_id
1 'polypeptide(L)'
;MFTDKLPAYQVVSFQILDISSWQIPSEVTELKRKQDEEHLISFRHTSLSTEKGSAPVILNAPAISTGGRDAIRTSIVPGSASALDLIKRKLQDSGSPVSSSPGPVPSGIAASELNGSRAVDTTVKGLQSEDSRDKLKDANGDGNMSDSSSDSEDTDSGPTKEECITQFKEMLKERGVAPFSKWDKELPKIVFDPRFKAIPSYSARRSLFEHYVKTRAEEERKEKRAAQKAAIEGFKQLLDEASEEIDHNTDFQTFRKKWGTDPRFEVLDRKDREHLFNERVIPLKRAAEEKAQVLRIAAATSFKSMLRDKGDITVDSRWSKVGAVVQGSSLFICWKSLEMILLCSQENAFSSVFKDAVHIIESFIFYYLNLVRMMVKNSLRSDPRYKLVKHEDREVLFIEYLSELKAREEESEREAKAKREEQEKLKEREREFRKRKEREEQEMERVRVKVRRKEAVASFQALLVETIKDAQASWTESRPKLEKDPQGRATNPDLDPSDTEKLFREHMKMLNELCHF
;
A
#
# COMPACT_ATOMS: atom_id res chain seq x y z
N MET A 1 -15.14 -21.01 77.63
CA MET A 1 -16.60 -21.06 77.40
C MET A 1 -16.92 -20.04 76.31
N PHE A 2 -17.49 -20.39 75.16
CA PHE A 2 -17.93 -21.71 74.68
C PHE A 2 -17.38 -21.96 73.27
N THR A 3 -17.24 -23.24 72.90
CA THR A 3 -17.01 -23.69 71.51
C THR A 3 -18.34 -23.68 70.71
N ASP A 4 -18.29 -24.20 69.48
CA ASP A 4 -19.48 -24.74 68.77
C ASP A 4 -20.47 -23.77 68.12
N LYS A 5 -19.98 -22.93 67.18
CA LYS A 5 -20.80 -22.36 66.07
C LYS A 5 -20.12 -22.40 64.69
N LEU A 6 -19.43 -23.50 64.37
CA LEU A 6 -18.78 -23.72 63.07
C LEU A 6 -19.60 -24.45 61.95
N PRO A 7 -20.80 -25.07 62.15
CA PRO A 7 -21.43 -25.84 61.07
C PRO A 7 -22.24 -25.00 60.05
N ALA A 8 -22.70 -23.80 60.42
CA ALA A 8 -23.74 -23.08 59.68
C ALA A 8 -23.36 -22.71 58.24
N TYR A 9 -22.12 -22.31 57.99
CA TYR A 9 -21.66 -21.90 56.65
C TYR A 9 -21.53 -23.05 55.65
N GLN A 10 -21.35 -24.29 56.14
CA GLN A 10 -21.16 -25.46 55.29
C GLN A 10 -22.50 -26.10 54.87
N VAL A 11 -23.55 -25.94 55.69
CA VAL A 11 -24.93 -26.37 55.36
C VAL A 11 -25.52 -25.54 54.22
N VAL A 12 -25.39 -24.21 54.26
CA VAL A 12 -25.89 -23.33 53.18
C VAL A 12 -25.18 -23.61 51.84
N SER A 13 -23.88 -23.91 51.90
CA SER A 13 -23.10 -24.31 50.72
C SER A 13 -23.59 -25.61 50.08
N PHE A 14 -24.07 -26.57 50.88
CA PHE A 14 -24.62 -27.84 50.38
C PHE A 14 -26.01 -27.66 49.77
N GLN A 15 -26.92 -26.92 50.43
CA GLN A 15 -28.31 -26.80 49.97
C GLN A 15 -28.48 -26.01 48.66
N ILE A 16 -27.47 -25.27 48.21
CA ILE A 16 -27.49 -24.56 46.91
C ILE A 16 -27.08 -25.49 45.74
N LEU A 17 -26.36 -26.59 46.00
CA LEU A 17 -25.92 -27.52 44.95
C LEU A 17 -27.04 -28.47 44.47
N ASP A 18 -27.95 -28.89 45.35
CA ASP A 18 -29.07 -29.80 45.00
C ASP A 18 -30.12 -29.18 44.07
N ILE A 19 -30.18 -27.84 43.96
CA ILE A 19 -31.13 -27.11 43.11
C ILE A 19 -30.78 -27.25 41.61
N SER A 20 -29.70 -27.96 41.27
CA SER A 20 -29.32 -28.32 39.89
C SER A 20 -30.21 -29.38 39.22
N SER A 21 -31.21 -29.92 39.94
CA SER A 21 -32.02 -31.08 39.54
C SER A 21 -33.42 -30.78 38.95
N TRP A 22 -33.72 -29.51 38.61
CA TRP A 22 -35.02 -29.12 38.03
C TRP A 22 -35.26 -29.69 36.62
N GLN A 23 -35.88 -30.87 36.55
CA GLN A 23 -36.49 -31.39 35.31
C GLN A 23 -37.87 -30.76 35.06
N ILE A 24 -38.20 -30.55 33.78
CA ILE A 24 -39.46 -29.95 33.34
C ILE A 24 -40.61 -30.94 33.54
N PRO A 25 -41.72 -30.58 34.22
CA PRO A 25 -42.89 -31.45 34.36
C PRO A 25 -43.51 -31.83 33.01
N SER A 26 -43.99 -33.07 32.90
CA SER A 26 -44.55 -33.68 31.68
C SER A 26 -45.75 -32.92 31.10
N GLU A 27 -46.50 -32.22 31.94
CA GLU A 27 -47.67 -31.42 31.58
C GLU A 27 -47.28 -30.24 30.67
N VAL A 28 -46.07 -29.69 30.87
CA VAL A 28 -45.57 -28.52 30.14
C VAL A 28 -45.11 -28.90 28.73
N THR A 29 -44.55 -30.09 28.54
CA THR A 29 -44.20 -30.59 27.19
C THR A 29 -45.42 -31.06 26.42
N GLU A 30 -46.46 -31.59 27.08
CA GLU A 30 -47.68 -32.00 26.41
C GLU A 30 -48.56 -30.81 25.96
N LEU A 31 -48.63 -29.73 26.76
CA LEU A 31 -49.30 -28.49 26.37
C LEU A 31 -48.74 -27.91 25.06
N LYS A 32 -47.42 -27.93 24.89
CA LYS A 32 -46.79 -27.41 23.67
C LYS A 32 -47.13 -28.26 22.43
N ARG A 33 -47.17 -29.59 22.58
CA ARG A 33 -47.58 -30.50 21.49
C ARG A 33 -49.02 -30.22 21.02
N LYS A 34 -49.94 -29.92 21.94
CA LYS A 34 -51.34 -29.58 21.62
C LYS A 34 -51.44 -28.23 20.87
N GLN A 35 -50.66 -27.23 21.29
CA GLN A 35 -50.63 -25.92 20.63
C GLN A 35 -50.12 -26.01 19.17
N ASP A 36 -49.14 -26.87 18.90
CA ASP A 36 -48.61 -27.11 17.55
C ASP A 36 -49.61 -27.90 16.66
N GLU A 37 -50.42 -28.80 17.23
CA GLU A 37 -51.46 -29.54 16.50
C GLU A 37 -52.65 -28.66 16.07
N GLU A 38 -53.14 -27.77 16.94
CA GLU A 38 -54.24 -26.84 16.61
C GLU A 38 -53.86 -25.86 15.49
N HIS A 39 -52.61 -25.37 15.50
CA HIS A 39 -52.10 -24.45 14.48
C HIS A 39 -52.03 -25.08 13.08
N LEU A 40 -51.83 -26.40 12.99
CA LEU A 40 -51.74 -27.14 11.73
C LEU A 40 -53.13 -27.42 11.10
N ILE A 41 -54.17 -27.55 11.94
CA ILE A 41 -55.55 -27.80 11.49
C ILE A 41 -56.16 -26.52 10.89
N SER A 42 -55.94 -25.37 11.54
CA SER A 42 -56.43 -24.06 11.07
C SER A 42 -55.99 -23.74 9.63
N PHE A 43 -54.75 -24.08 9.27
CA PHE A 43 -54.19 -23.82 7.94
C PHE A 43 -54.78 -24.67 6.80
N ARG A 44 -55.66 -25.65 7.09
CA ARG A 44 -56.17 -26.63 6.11
C ARG A 44 -57.59 -26.36 5.61
N HIS A 45 -58.31 -25.40 6.20
CA HIS A 45 -59.73 -25.16 5.91
C HIS A 45 -60.03 -23.96 4.99
N THR A 46 -59.01 -23.27 4.47
CA THR A 46 -59.15 -21.98 3.76
C THR A 46 -58.92 -22.07 2.24
N SER A 47 -59.31 -23.17 1.58
CA SER A 47 -59.18 -23.33 0.12
C SER A 47 -60.37 -24.06 -0.53
N LEU A 48 -60.64 -23.71 -1.81
CA LEU A 48 -61.66 -24.24 -2.75
C LEU A 48 -63.12 -23.76 -2.63
N SER A 49 -63.43 -22.65 -3.34
CA SER A 49 -64.65 -22.34 -4.14
C SER A 49 -64.52 -20.86 -4.61
N THR A 50 -64.22 -20.47 -5.86
CA THR A 50 -64.80 -20.77 -7.21
C THR A 50 -66.19 -20.11 -7.37
N GLU A 51 -66.55 -19.30 -8.37
CA GLU A 51 -66.03 -18.97 -9.74
C GLU A 51 -66.18 -17.41 -10.01
N LYS A 52 -66.27 -16.71 -11.19
CA LYS A 52 -66.35 -16.93 -12.66
C LYS A 52 -66.01 -15.66 -13.50
N GLY A 53 -65.12 -15.76 -14.50
CA GLY A 53 -65.08 -14.91 -15.73
C GLY A 53 -64.62 -13.43 -15.64
N SER A 54 -64.35 -12.71 -16.76
CA SER A 54 -64.00 -13.12 -18.14
C SER A 54 -63.51 -11.95 -19.04
N ALA A 55 -62.36 -12.09 -19.74
CA ALA A 55 -61.98 -11.42 -21.01
C ALA A 55 -61.78 -9.86 -21.05
N PRO A 56 -61.21 -9.24 -22.13
CA PRO A 56 -59.93 -9.55 -22.81
C PRO A 56 -59.08 -8.34 -23.36
N VAL A 57 -57.78 -8.57 -23.67
CA VAL A 57 -57.06 -8.19 -24.94
C VAL A 57 -56.72 -6.71 -25.36
N ILE A 58 -55.39 -6.42 -25.42
CA ILE A 58 -54.56 -5.72 -26.47
C ILE A 58 -54.29 -4.16 -26.54
N LEU A 59 -52.98 -3.86 -26.73
CA LEU A 59 -52.20 -2.75 -27.41
C LEU A 59 -52.79 -1.32 -27.57
N ASN A 60 -52.03 -0.22 -27.36
CA ASN A 60 -50.91 0.24 -28.23
C ASN A 60 -50.09 1.45 -27.64
N ALA A 61 -49.01 1.86 -28.33
CA ALA A 61 -48.15 3.04 -28.02
C ALA A 61 -48.43 4.27 -28.93
N PRO A 62 -47.78 5.44 -28.72
CA PRO A 62 -46.63 5.83 -29.58
C PRO A 62 -45.52 6.68 -28.89
N ALA A 63 -44.64 7.36 -29.65
CA ALA A 63 -43.42 8.06 -29.18
C ALA A 63 -43.06 9.34 -30.02
N ILE A 64 -41.83 9.89 -29.84
CA ILE A 64 -41.19 11.04 -30.56
C ILE A 64 -41.63 12.42 -29.95
N SER A 65 -40.82 13.49 -29.77
CA SER A 65 -39.65 14.03 -30.50
C SER A 65 -38.56 14.79 -29.68
N THR A 66 -37.41 15.01 -30.34
CA THR A 66 -36.30 16.01 -30.21
C THR A 66 -36.31 17.17 -29.18
N GLY A 67 -35.10 17.62 -28.75
CA GLY A 67 -34.88 18.76 -27.82
C GLY A 67 -33.49 19.46 -27.90
N GLY A 68 -32.64 19.32 -26.86
CA GLY A 68 -31.24 19.79 -26.79
C GLY A 68 -30.97 21.09 -26.01
N ARG A 69 -29.68 21.33 -25.63
CA ARG A 69 -29.03 22.53 -25.00
C ARG A 69 -29.60 23.03 -23.64
N ASP A 70 -28.84 23.57 -22.68
CA ASP A 70 -27.39 23.87 -22.56
C ASP A 70 -26.90 23.82 -21.08
N ALA A 71 -25.57 23.71 -20.90
CA ALA A 71 -24.69 24.04 -19.74
C ALA A 71 -25.16 24.00 -18.25
N ILE A 72 -24.34 23.37 -17.37
CA ILE A 72 -23.59 24.07 -16.28
C ILE A 72 -22.46 23.18 -15.66
N ARG A 73 -21.23 23.63 -15.90
CA ARG A 73 -19.95 23.55 -15.14
C ARG A 73 -19.87 22.76 -13.80
N THR A 74 -18.97 21.75 -13.75
CA THR A 74 -18.23 21.36 -12.52
C THR A 74 -16.79 20.86 -12.77
N SER A 75 -15.88 21.29 -11.88
CA SER A 75 -14.49 20.86 -11.55
C SER A 75 -13.75 19.75 -12.32
N ILE A 76 -12.48 20.04 -12.66
CA ILE A 76 -11.41 19.10 -13.07
C ILE A 76 -10.68 18.53 -11.83
N VAL A 77 -10.43 17.22 -11.81
CA VAL A 77 -9.31 16.56 -11.09
C VAL A 77 -8.84 15.36 -11.95
N PRO A 78 -7.53 15.09 -12.13
CA PRO A 78 -7.05 14.12 -13.12
C PRO A 78 -6.55 12.77 -12.55
N GLY A 79 -6.58 11.74 -13.41
CA GLY A 79 -5.48 10.77 -13.52
C GLY A 79 -5.62 9.41 -12.83
N SER A 80 -5.85 8.37 -13.64
CA SER A 80 -5.25 7.05 -13.43
C SER A 80 -4.60 6.59 -14.74
N ALA A 81 -3.30 6.31 -14.72
CA ALA A 81 -2.55 5.93 -15.92
C ALA A 81 -2.83 4.46 -16.27
N SER A 82 -3.00 4.17 -17.56
CA SER A 82 -3.24 2.81 -18.05
C SER A 82 -1.95 1.97 -18.09
N ALA A 83 -2.08 0.65 -17.99
CA ALA A 83 -0.96 -0.29 -17.86
C ALA A 83 0.04 -0.31 -19.04
N LEU A 84 -0.25 0.39 -20.14
CA LEU A 84 0.62 0.48 -21.32
C LEU A 84 1.88 1.33 -21.11
N ASP A 85 1.83 2.37 -20.26
CA ASP A 85 3.00 3.25 -20.05
C ASP A 85 4.14 2.57 -19.27
N LEU A 86 3.82 1.58 -18.42
CA LEU A 86 4.82 0.81 -17.68
C LEU A 86 5.67 -0.09 -18.60
N ILE A 87 5.08 -0.59 -19.68
CA ILE A 87 5.73 -1.53 -20.60
C ILE A 87 6.76 -0.80 -21.47
N LYS A 88 6.41 0.39 -21.97
CA LYS A 88 7.28 1.18 -22.87
C LYS A 88 8.58 1.65 -22.20
N ARG A 89 8.59 1.79 -20.87
CA ARG A 89 9.78 2.21 -20.09
C ARG A 89 10.78 1.08 -19.79
N LYS A 90 10.46 -0.18 -20.12
CA LYS A 90 11.27 -1.36 -19.71
C LYS A 90 12.05 -2.02 -20.86
N LEU A 91 12.28 -1.29 -21.96
CA LEU A 91 12.95 -1.74 -23.18
C LEU A 91 14.14 -0.85 -23.63
N GLN A 92 14.61 0.06 -22.77
CA GLN A 92 15.80 0.89 -23.01
C GLN A 92 16.76 0.90 -21.81
N ASP A 93 17.08 -0.29 -21.27
CA ASP A 93 18.37 -0.54 -20.61
C ASP A 93 18.65 -2.06 -20.53
N SER A 94 19.74 -2.55 -21.15
CA SER A 94 20.23 -3.95 -21.08
C SER A 94 21.58 -4.14 -21.79
N GLY A 95 22.60 -4.58 -21.07
CA GLY A 95 23.99 -4.80 -21.54
C GLY A 95 25.01 -4.28 -20.51
N SER A 96 25.37 -4.96 -19.42
CA SER A 96 25.80 -6.38 -19.22
C SER A 96 27.15 -6.69 -19.89
N PRO A 97 28.06 -7.52 -19.31
CA PRO A 97 27.75 -8.66 -18.42
C PRO A 97 28.70 -9.00 -17.21
N VAL A 98 28.19 -9.85 -16.30
CA VAL A 98 28.85 -11.00 -15.59
C VAL A 98 30.03 -10.84 -14.58
N SER A 99 29.68 -11.03 -13.30
CA SER A 99 30.20 -12.00 -12.28
C SER A 99 31.68 -12.15 -11.82
N SER A 100 31.94 -11.67 -10.59
CA SER A 100 32.52 -12.37 -9.40
C SER A 100 33.90 -13.11 -9.39
N SER A 101 34.88 -12.54 -8.65
CA SER A 101 35.85 -13.13 -7.67
C SER A 101 36.82 -14.30 -8.04
N PRO A 102 37.91 -14.52 -7.26
CA PRO A 102 38.84 -13.58 -6.61
C PRO A 102 40.36 -13.95 -6.78
N GLY A 103 41.30 -13.02 -6.57
CA GLY A 103 42.75 -13.35 -6.52
C GLY A 103 43.72 -12.14 -6.49
N PRO A 104 44.98 -12.28 -6.02
CA PRO A 104 45.91 -11.16 -5.78
C PRO A 104 46.94 -10.84 -6.90
N VAL A 105 47.56 -9.67 -6.73
CA VAL A 105 48.68 -8.99 -7.45
C VAL A 105 49.98 -9.83 -7.65
N PRO A 106 51.00 -9.43 -8.47
CA PRO A 106 51.33 -8.07 -8.98
C PRO A 106 51.93 -7.91 -10.41
N SER A 107 52.32 -6.65 -10.73
CA SER A 107 53.36 -6.20 -11.71
C SER A 107 52.97 -5.93 -13.18
N GLY A 108 53.44 -4.81 -13.79
CA GLY A 108 53.41 -4.65 -15.26
C GLY A 108 53.43 -3.28 -15.98
N ILE A 109 54.26 -2.29 -15.59
CA ILE A 109 54.96 -1.31 -16.49
C ILE A 109 54.17 -0.51 -17.59
N ALA A 110 54.03 0.81 -17.34
CA ALA A 110 54.30 1.99 -18.22
C ALA A 110 53.40 2.47 -19.40
N ALA A 111 53.53 3.80 -19.63
CA ALA A 111 53.17 4.66 -20.78
C ALA A 111 51.66 4.82 -21.13
N SER A 112 51.07 5.99 -21.46
CA SER A 112 51.44 7.40 -21.74
C SER A 112 51.05 7.81 -23.17
N GLU A 113 50.44 9.00 -23.29
CA GLU A 113 50.41 9.88 -24.48
C GLU A 113 49.66 9.37 -25.76
N LEU A 114 49.23 10.21 -26.71
CA LEU A 114 48.71 11.59 -26.71
C LEU A 114 48.01 11.86 -28.07
N ASN A 115 47.00 12.75 -28.11
CA ASN A 115 46.49 13.51 -29.28
C ASN A 115 46.07 12.78 -30.59
N GLY A 116 45.16 13.40 -31.34
CA GLY A 116 44.79 12.95 -32.70
C GLY A 116 43.47 13.55 -33.21
N SER A 117 43.52 14.76 -33.75
CA SER A 117 42.31 15.53 -34.12
C SER A 117 42.02 15.54 -35.63
N ARG A 118 40.75 15.87 -35.97
CA ARG A 118 40.29 16.34 -37.31
C ARG A 118 40.15 15.22 -38.38
N ALA A 119 39.35 15.38 -39.46
CA ALA A 119 38.68 16.57 -39.98
C ALA A 119 37.41 16.26 -40.85
N VAL A 120 36.55 17.29 -41.01
CA VAL A 120 35.94 17.79 -42.29
C VAL A 120 34.99 16.87 -43.09
N ASP A 121 33.88 17.32 -43.71
CA ASP A 121 32.98 18.52 -43.66
C ASP A 121 31.73 18.14 -44.54
N THR A 122 30.78 18.90 -45.10
CA THR A 122 30.42 20.32 -45.36
C THR A 122 28.89 20.41 -45.57
N THR A 123 28.31 21.62 -45.71
CA THR A 123 27.05 22.00 -46.44
C THR A 123 25.85 22.40 -45.55
N VAL A 124 24.93 23.29 -45.98
CA VAL A 124 25.00 24.76 -46.24
C VAL A 124 23.62 25.25 -46.78
N LYS A 125 23.31 26.55 -46.61
CA LYS A 125 22.03 27.29 -46.89
C LYS A 125 20.98 27.17 -45.78
N GLY A 126 20.47 28.26 -45.17
CA GLY A 126 20.73 29.71 -45.32
C GLY A 126 19.46 30.51 -44.93
N LEU A 127 19.46 31.81 -44.60
CA LEU A 127 20.50 32.86 -44.50
C LEU A 127 20.81 33.17 -43.00
N GLN A 128 21.74 34.03 -42.53
CA GLN A 128 22.34 35.31 -42.98
C GLN A 128 21.46 36.57 -42.78
N SER A 129 21.94 37.71 -42.29
CA SER A 129 23.30 38.25 -42.05
C SER A 129 23.29 39.19 -40.80
N GLU A 130 24.34 39.87 -40.30
CA GLU A 130 25.78 39.68 -39.95
C GLU A 130 26.22 41.05 -39.32
N ASP A 131 27.31 41.29 -38.58
CA ASP A 131 28.54 40.53 -38.25
C ASP A 131 29.06 40.88 -36.82
N SER A 132 30.16 40.26 -36.39
CA SER A 132 30.97 40.54 -35.20
C SER A 132 32.11 41.57 -35.51
N ARG A 133 33.31 41.64 -34.91
CA ARG A 133 34.14 40.75 -34.07
C ARG A 133 35.32 41.51 -33.41
N ASP A 134 36.21 40.74 -32.77
CA ASP A 134 37.60 41.05 -32.37
C ASP A 134 37.81 42.01 -31.16
N LYS A 135 38.84 41.85 -30.31
CA LYS A 135 39.97 40.88 -30.31
C LYS A 135 40.48 40.59 -28.88
N LEU A 136 41.17 39.46 -28.67
CA LEU A 136 42.00 39.17 -27.48
C LEU A 136 43.32 39.95 -27.49
N LYS A 137 43.90 40.20 -26.30
CA LYS A 137 45.30 39.79 -25.98
C LYS A 137 45.56 39.71 -24.47
N ASP A 138 46.50 38.83 -24.11
CA ASP A 138 46.96 38.44 -22.76
C ASP A 138 48.21 39.23 -22.30
N ALA A 139 48.50 39.23 -20.98
CA ALA A 139 49.82 38.91 -20.38
C ALA A 139 49.92 39.24 -18.87
N ASN A 140 50.88 38.61 -18.18
CA ASN A 140 51.21 38.82 -16.76
C ASN A 140 51.99 40.12 -16.49
N GLY A 141 51.97 40.57 -15.24
CA GLY A 141 52.89 41.60 -14.72
C GLY A 141 52.85 41.70 -13.19
N ASP A 142 53.73 40.97 -12.51
CA ASP A 142 54.09 41.23 -11.10
C ASP A 142 55.11 42.38 -11.04
N GLY A 143 55.12 43.20 -9.99
CA GLY A 143 55.93 44.42 -9.97
C GLY A 143 55.67 45.40 -8.83
N ASN A 144 56.34 45.16 -7.70
CA ASN A 144 56.64 46.12 -6.64
C ASN A 144 56.90 47.56 -7.17
N MET A 145 56.15 48.54 -6.67
CA MET A 145 56.40 49.97 -6.91
C MET A 145 57.17 50.58 -5.74
N SER A 146 58.45 50.87 -5.97
CA SER A 146 59.29 51.64 -5.05
C SER A 146 59.50 53.06 -5.56
N ASP A 147 59.38 53.98 -4.61
CA ASP A 147 59.95 55.32 -4.54
C ASP A 147 61.14 55.61 -5.48
N SER A 148 60.99 56.63 -6.33
CA SER A 148 62.08 57.47 -6.83
C SER A 148 61.51 58.77 -7.42
N SER A 149 62.08 59.90 -7.04
CA SER A 149 61.81 61.18 -7.69
C SER A 149 62.60 61.33 -8.99
N SER A 150 62.06 62.09 -9.95
CA SER A 150 62.82 62.74 -11.01
C SER A 150 62.15 64.05 -11.36
N ASP A 151 62.92 65.13 -11.23
CA ASP A 151 62.54 66.49 -11.57
C ASP A 151 63.06 66.80 -12.98
N SER A 152 62.14 67.05 -13.91
CA SER A 152 62.44 67.54 -15.26
C SER A 152 61.20 68.20 -15.86
N GLU A 153 61.26 69.52 -16.03
CA GLU A 153 60.14 70.31 -16.55
C GLU A 153 59.92 70.16 -18.08
N ASP A 154 58.92 70.91 -18.56
CA ASP A 154 58.64 71.21 -19.96
C ASP A 154 57.98 70.11 -20.83
N THR A 155 56.67 69.91 -20.59
CA THR A 155 55.66 70.35 -21.58
C THR A 155 54.23 70.31 -21.01
N ASP A 156 53.39 71.25 -21.43
CA ASP A 156 51.96 71.36 -21.06
C ASP A 156 51.13 70.17 -21.59
N SER A 157 51.17 69.06 -20.86
CA SER A 157 50.31 67.90 -21.08
C SER A 157 48.97 68.11 -20.38
N GLY A 158 48.02 68.73 -21.10
CA GLY A 158 46.65 68.96 -20.62
C GLY A 158 45.95 67.69 -20.10
N PRO A 159 44.89 67.84 -19.28
CA PRO A 159 44.33 66.79 -18.43
C PRO A 159 44.07 65.50 -19.19
N THR A 160 44.49 64.37 -18.60
CA THR A 160 44.44 63.07 -19.27
C THR A 160 43.01 62.71 -19.69
N LYS A 161 42.83 61.86 -20.70
CA LYS A 161 41.50 61.51 -21.22
C LYS A 161 40.61 60.89 -20.13
N GLU A 162 41.20 60.06 -19.27
CA GLU A 162 40.56 59.38 -18.15
C GLU A 162 40.20 60.36 -17.02
N GLU A 163 41.01 61.40 -16.82
CA GLU A 163 40.75 62.50 -15.90
C GLU A 163 39.69 63.47 -16.44
N CYS A 164 39.70 63.81 -17.74
CA CYS A 164 38.62 64.53 -18.41
C CYS A 164 37.27 63.80 -18.26
N ILE A 165 37.28 62.47 -18.39
CA ILE A 165 36.11 61.60 -18.14
C ILE A 165 35.65 61.67 -16.67
N THR A 166 36.59 61.79 -15.74
CA THR A 166 36.31 61.90 -14.30
C THR A 166 35.73 63.26 -13.95
N GLN A 167 36.39 64.35 -14.35
CA GLN A 167 35.92 65.72 -14.21
C GLN A 167 34.54 65.94 -14.88
N PHE A 168 34.25 65.26 -16.00
CA PHE A 168 32.92 65.28 -16.62
C PHE A 168 31.86 64.58 -15.76
N LYS A 169 32.16 63.43 -15.13
CA LYS A 169 31.25 62.76 -14.18
C LYS A 169 31.03 63.60 -12.91
N GLU A 170 32.07 64.28 -12.42
CA GLU A 170 31.98 65.18 -11.27
C GLU A 170 31.15 66.44 -11.60
N MET A 171 31.33 67.02 -12.79
CA MET A 171 30.45 68.07 -13.32
C MET A 171 28.98 67.60 -13.34
N LEU A 172 28.67 66.38 -13.79
CA LEU A 172 27.29 65.87 -13.76
C LEU A 172 26.73 65.72 -12.33
N LYS A 173 27.60 65.38 -11.35
CA LYS A 173 27.28 65.30 -9.92
C LYS A 173 27.02 66.69 -9.31
N GLU A 174 27.91 67.66 -9.54
CA GLU A 174 27.77 69.06 -9.08
C GLU A 174 26.55 69.75 -9.66
N ARG A 175 26.28 69.53 -10.95
CA ARG A 175 25.14 70.14 -11.68
C ARG A 175 23.80 69.48 -11.35
N GLY A 176 23.77 68.51 -10.44
CA GLY A 176 22.56 67.89 -9.91
C GLY A 176 21.79 67.04 -10.93
N VAL A 177 22.49 66.37 -11.85
CA VAL A 177 21.84 65.51 -12.86
C VAL A 177 21.15 64.34 -12.19
N ALA A 178 19.81 64.30 -12.30
CA ALA A 178 18.99 63.32 -11.60
C ALA A 178 19.11 61.90 -12.21
N PRO A 179 18.97 60.82 -11.42
CA PRO A 179 19.15 59.43 -11.87
C PRO A 179 18.23 58.93 -13.01
N PHE A 180 17.26 59.74 -13.48
CA PHE A 180 16.38 59.41 -14.61
C PHE A 180 16.25 60.54 -15.64
N SER A 181 17.13 61.56 -15.58
CA SER A 181 17.07 62.71 -16.50
C SER A 181 17.48 62.33 -17.93
N LYS A 182 16.77 62.90 -18.92
CA LYS A 182 17.11 62.78 -20.34
C LYS A 182 18.18 63.80 -20.72
N TRP A 183 19.14 63.38 -21.55
CA TRP A 183 20.26 64.21 -22.06
C TRP A 183 19.83 65.63 -22.44
N ASP A 184 18.79 65.76 -23.26
CA ASP A 184 18.31 67.01 -23.85
C ASP A 184 17.67 67.97 -22.83
N LYS A 185 17.40 67.52 -21.59
CA LYS A 185 16.89 68.34 -20.48
C LYS A 185 18.00 68.85 -19.56
N GLU A 186 19.14 68.16 -19.51
CA GLU A 186 20.30 68.55 -18.71
C GLU A 186 21.34 69.31 -19.54
N LEU A 187 21.41 69.04 -20.85
CA LEU A 187 22.33 69.68 -21.79
C LEU A 187 22.42 71.22 -21.63
N PRO A 188 21.31 72.00 -21.50
CA PRO A 188 21.40 73.45 -21.32
C PRO A 188 22.11 73.89 -20.03
N LYS A 189 22.13 73.05 -18.99
CA LYS A 189 22.79 73.33 -17.70
C LYS A 189 24.29 73.06 -17.72
N ILE A 190 24.76 72.19 -18.64
CA ILE A 190 26.13 71.67 -18.68
C ILE A 190 26.93 72.12 -19.90
N VAL A 191 26.28 72.48 -21.01
CA VAL A 191 26.94 72.83 -22.31
C VAL A 191 27.94 73.99 -22.22
N PHE A 192 27.77 74.88 -21.25
CA PHE A 192 28.65 76.03 -21.02
C PHE A 192 29.85 75.73 -20.10
N ASP A 193 29.86 74.61 -19.37
CA ASP A 193 30.93 74.24 -18.44
C ASP A 193 32.23 73.89 -19.19
N PRO A 194 33.42 74.36 -18.76
CA PRO A 194 34.69 73.98 -19.37
C PRO A 194 34.91 72.46 -19.46
N ARG A 195 34.48 71.70 -18.44
CA ARG A 195 34.65 70.24 -18.38
C ARG A 195 33.75 69.50 -19.38
N PHE A 196 32.62 70.09 -19.75
CA PHE A 196 31.82 69.61 -20.88
C PHE A 196 32.59 69.77 -22.20
N LYS A 197 33.27 70.92 -22.39
CA LYS A 197 34.03 71.20 -23.61
C LYS A 197 35.25 70.28 -23.76
N ALA A 198 35.93 69.95 -22.66
CA ALA A 198 37.14 69.12 -22.59
C ALA A 198 37.02 67.71 -23.23
N ILE A 199 35.81 67.15 -23.40
CA ILE A 199 35.58 65.90 -24.14
C ILE A 199 35.01 66.25 -25.53
N PRO A 200 35.79 66.31 -26.63
CA PRO A 200 35.31 66.93 -27.87
C PRO A 200 34.14 66.19 -28.53
N SER A 201 34.12 64.86 -28.47
CA SER A 201 33.14 64.02 -29.17
C SER A 201 31.75 64.03 -28.49
N TYR A 202 30.71 64.34 -29.27
CA TYR A 202 29.32 64.26 -28.84
C TYR A 202 28.94 62.85 -28.36
N SER A 203 29.32 61.80 -29.10
CA SER A 203 28.97 60.42 -28.72
C SER A 203 29.68 59.98 -27.45
N ALA A 204 30.90 60.45 -27.19
CA ALA A 204 31.60 60.22 -25.93
C ALA A 204 30.88 60.93 -24.76
N ARG A 205 30.62 62.24 -24.87
CA ARG A 205 29.86 62.99 -23.84
C ARG A 205 28.51 62.34 -23.52
N ARG A 206 27.77 61.93 -24.56
CA ARG A 206 26.45 61.33 -24.42
C ARG A 206 26.51 59.94 -23.78
N SER A 207 27.41 59.07 -24.23
CA SER A 207 27.64 57.75 -23.63
C SER A 207 28.03 57.85 -22.15
N LEU A 208 28.90 58.79 -21.80
CA LEU A 208 29.29 59.05 -20.41
C LEU A 208 28.13 59.56 -19.54
N PHE A 209 27.25 60.40 -20.09
CA PHE A 209 26.02 60.82 -19.40
C PHE A 209 25.05 59.66 -19.21
N GLU A 210 24.78 58.89 -20.26
CA GLU A 210 23.84 57.75 -20.20
C GLU A 210 24.36 56.66 -19.25
N HIS A 211 25.68 56.43 -19.20
CA HIS A 211 26.33 55.61 -18.18
C HIS A 211 26.21 56.22 -16.77
N TYR A 212 26.49 57.52 -16.59
CA TYR A 212 26.40 58.17 -15.27
C TYR A 212 24.98 58.05 -14.69
N VAL A 213 23.96 58.40 -15.47
CA VAL A 213 22.55 58.33 -15.07
C VAL A 213 22.16 56.88 -14.74
N LYS A 214 22.54 55.91 -15.58
CA LYS A 214 22.27 54.48 -15.35
C LYS A 214 22.96 53.94 -14.09
N THR A 215 24.22 54.33 -13.84
CA THR A 215 24.96 53.92 -12.64
C THR A 215 24.29 54.49 -11.38
N ARG A 216 23.97 55.79 -11.36
CA ARG A 216 23.28 56.42 -10.23
C ARG A 216 21.92 55.79 -9.93
N ALA A 217 21.15 55.44 -10.96
CA ALA A 217 19.87 54.77 -10.80
C ALA A 217 20.02 53.37 -10.16
N GLU A 218 21.02 52.58 -10.57
CA GLU A 218 21.25 51.26 -9.99
C GLU A 218 21.86 51.34 -8.58
N GLU A 219 22.71 52.33 -8.30
CA GLU A 219 23.23 52.63 -6.95
C GLU A 219 22.09 52.93 -5.98
N GLU A 220 21.24 53.91 -6.27
CA GLU A 220 20.08 54.26 -5.43
C GLU A 220 19.13 53.06 -5.24
N ARG A 221 18.89 52.30 -6.33
CA ARG A 221 18.07 51.08 -6.28
C ARG A 221 18.75 49.97 -5.48
N LYS A 222 20.08 49.90 -5.44
CA LYS A 222 20.88 48.90 -4.70
C LYS A 222 20.91 49.24 -3.21
N GLU A 223 21.11 50.51 -2.86
CA GLU A 223 21.02 51.02 -1.49
C GLU A 223 19.64 50.72 -0.89
N LYS A 224 18.55 51.00 -1.62
CA LYS A 224 17.18 50.69 -1.18
C LYS A 224 16.96 49.19 -0.91
N ARG A 225 17.48 48.30 -1.77
CA ARG A 225 17.43 46.84 -1.54
C ARG A 225 18.33 46.37 -0.40
N ALA A 226 19.51 46.99 -0.23
CA ALA A 226 20.42 46.68 0.87
C ALA A 226 19.82 47.10 2.21
N ALA A 227 19.19 48.27 2.30
CA ALA A 227 18.48 48.75 3.47
C ALA A 227 17.29 47.83 3.83
N GLN A 228 16.46 47.44 2.86
CA GLN A 228 15.36 46.51 3.13
C GLN A 228 15.88 45.12 3.55
N LYS A 229 16.96 44.61 2.94
CA LYS A 229 17.61 43.36 3.36
C LYS A 229 18.13 43.45 4.80
N ALA A 230 18.83 44.54 5.15
CA ALA A 230 19.34 44.76 6.50
C ALA A 230 18.22 44.90 7.54
N ALA A 231 17.09 45.51 7.18
CA ALA A 231 15.89 45.57 8.03
C ALA A 231 15.29 44.18 8.28
N ILE A 232 15.20 43.34 7.24
CA ILE A 232 14.74 41.95 7.36
C ILE A 232 15.71 41.11 8.20
N GLU A 233 17.02 41.24 7.99
CA GLU A 233 18.03 40.51 8.77
C GLU A 233 18.06 40.95 10.23
N GLY A 234 17.93 42.25 10.52
CA GLY A 234 17.77 42.77 11.87
C GLY A 234 16.50 42.27 12.57
N PHE A 235 15.37 42.16 11.85
CA PHE A 235 14.14 41.60 12.39
C PHE A 235 14.25 40.08 12.63
N LYS A 236 14.93 39.33 11.75
CA LYS A 236 15.21 37.90 12.00
C LYS A 236 16.11 37.71 13.21
N GLN A 237 17.15 38.53 13.38
CA GLN A 237 17.99 38.50 14.57
C GLN A 237 17.17 38.78 15.86
N LEU A 238 16.21 39.71 15.81
CA LEU A 238 15.28 39.96 16.91
C LEU A 238 14.38 38.75 17.23
N LEU A 239 13.89 38.03 16.21
CA LEU A 239 13.12 36.79 16.39
C LEU A 239 13.95 35.65 16.98
N ASP A 240 15.24 35.58 16.67
CA ASP A 240 16.14 34.55 17.19
C ASP A 240 16.68 34.90 18.59
N GLU A 241 16.88 36.18 18.92
CA GLU A 241 17.11 36.64 20.30
C GLU A 241 15.88 36.38 21.20
N ALA A 242 14.67 36.52 20.66
CA ALA A 242 13.42 36.22 21.35
C ALA A 242 13.02 34.72 21.29
N SER A 243 13.86 33.84 20.74
CA SER A 243 13.48 32.46 20.41
C SER A 243 13.03 31.60 21.59
N GLU A 244 13.59 31.80 22.77
CA GLU A 244 13.18 31.11 24.01
C GLU A 244 11.82 31.60 24.56
N GLU A 245 11.34 32.77 24.12
CA GLU A 245 10.01 33.28 24.45
C GLU A 245 8.94 32.95 23.38
N ILE A 246 9.36 32.58 22.17
CA ILE A 246 8.46 32.30 21.04
C ILE A 246 8.18 30.79 20.97
N ASP A 247 7.09 30.38 21.60
CA ASP A 247 6.60 28.99 21.54
C ASP A 247 5.67 28.76 20.31
N HIS A 248 5.11 27.56 20.23
CA HIS A 248 4.20 27.14 19.16
C HIS A 248 2.77 27.74 19.23
N ASN A 249 2.43 28.44 20.31
CA ASN A 249 1.14 29.08 20.56
C ASN A 249 1.23 30.62 20.62
N THR A 250 2.45 31.17 20.66
CA THR A 250 2.72 32.60 20.85
C THR A 250 2.15 33.40 19.68
N ASP A 251 1.28 34.37 19.98
CA ASP A 251 0.66 35.23 18.98
C ASP A 251 1.47 36.52 18.71
N PHE A 252 1.26 37.11 17.53
CA PHE A 252 1.99 38.29 17.08
C PHE A 252 1.73 39.54 17.93
N GLN A 253 0.56 39.69 18.56
CA GLN A 253 0.27 40.84 19.44
C GLN A 253 0.96 40.66 20.80
N THR A 254 1.03 39.43 21.33
CA THR A 254 1.81 39.11 22.54
C THR A 254 3.30 39.35 22.31
N PHE A 255 3.86 38.90 21.19
CA PHE A 255 5.23 39.22 20.78
C PHE A 255 5.46 40.74 20.67
N ARG A 256 4.61 41.43 19.90
CA ARG A 256 4.66 42.89 19.72
C ARG A 256 4.54 43.67 21.03
N LYS A 257 3.78 43.18 22.01
CA LYS A 257 3.63 43.85 23.31
C LYS A 257 4.94 43.90 24.11
N LYS A 258 5.84 42.92 23.93
CA LYS A 258 7.18 42.92 24.54
C LYS A 258 8.21 43.65 23.66
N TRP A 259 8.30 43.23 22.40
CA TRP A 259 9.43 43.59 21.52
C TRP A 259 9.14 44.79 20.60
N GLY A 260 7.92 45.37 20.67
CA GLY A 260 7.47 46.46 19.81
C GLY A 260 8.21 47.79 19.95
N THR A 261 9.04 47.94 20.98
CA THR A 261 9.87 49.14 21.21
C THR A 261 11.31 48.96 20.67
N ASP A 262 11.69 47.76 20.22
CA ASP A 262 13.01 47.53 19.64
C ASP A 262 13.12 48.27 18.28
N PRO A 263 14.20 49.04 18.01
CA PRO A 263 14.37 49.73 16.74
C PRO A 263 14.23 48.80 15.52
N ARG A 264 14.70 47.54 15.62
CA ARG A 264 14.62 46.51 14.57
C ARG A 264 13.18 46.08 14.29
N PHE A 265 12.28 46.19 15.27
CA PHE A 265 10.86 45.90 15.09
C PHE A 265 10.16 46.96 14.23
N GLU A 266 10.50 48.24 14.38
CA GLU A 266 9.81 49.35 13.69
C GLU A 266 10.40 49.72 12.31
N VAL A 267 11.57 49.19 11.90
CA VAL A 267 12.10 49.45 10.53
C VAL A 267 11.22 48.84 9.43
N LEU A 268 10.53 47.74 9.71
CA LEU A 268 9.70 47.02 8.74
C LEU A 268 8.24 47.49 8.75
N ASP A 269 7.55 47.31 7.63
CA ASP A 269 6.09 47.48 7.56
C ASP A 269 5.37 46.39 8.39
N ARG A 270 4.07 46.57 8.66
CA ARG A 270 3.31 45.60 9.46
C ARG A 270 3.26 44.21 8.80
N LYS A 271 3.13 44.13 7.48
CA LYS A 271 2.96 42.87 6.74
C LYS A 271 4.25 42.06 6.75
N ASP A 272 5.39 42.70 6.54
CA ASP A 272 6.71 42.05 6.58
C ASP A 272 6.99 41.51 7.99
N ARG A 273 6.72 42.29 9.05
CA ARG A 273 6.83 41.81 10.46
C ARG A 273 5.94 40.59 10.71
N GLU A 274 4.66 40.68 10.35
CA GLU A 274 3.66 39.63 10.59
C GLU A 274 3.97 38.38 9.75
N HIS A 275 4.54 38.53 8.55
CA HIS A 275 5.02 37.43 7.71
C HIS A 275 6.26 36.72 8.28
N LEU A 276 7.30 37.48 8.65
CA LEU A 276 8.55 36.94 9.21
C LEU A 276 8.33 36.25 10.57
N PHE A 277 7.44 36.78 11.40
CA PHE A 277 7.02 36.11 12.63
C PHE A 277 6.32 34.76 12.35
N ASN A 278 5.42 34.74 11.37
CA ASN A 278 4.77 33.50 10.94
C ASN A 278 5.74 32.48 10.30
N GLU A 279 6.78 32.94 9.58
CA GLU A 279 7.89 32.09 9.09
C GLU A 279 8.56 31.34 10.25
N ARG A 280 8.71 31.99 11.41
CA ARG A 280 9.36 31.42 12.61
C ARG A 280 8.43 30.53 13.45
N VAL A 281 7.13 30.84 13.55
CA VAL A 281 6.16 30.11 14.41
C VAL A 281 5.52 28.91 13.71
N ILE A 282 5.23 28.99 12.41
CA ILE A 282 4.57 27.88 11.68
C ILE A 282 5.36 26.55 11.76
N PRO A 283 6.70 26.53 11.63
CA PRO A 283 7.48 25.30 11.82
C PRO A 283 7.38 24.73 13.25
N LEU A 284 7.39 25.58 14.28
CA LEU A 284 7.23 25.14 15.68
C LEU A 284 5.87 24.49 15.89
N LYS A 285 4.80 25.11 15.36
CA LYS A 285 3.44 24.58 15.42
C LYS A 285 3.30 23.23 14.72
N ARG A 286 3.81 23.10 13.50
CA ARG A 286 3.84 21.81 12.78
C ARG A 286 4.59 20.74 13.56
N ALA A 287 5.77 21.04 14.11
CA ALA A 287 6.55 20.10 14.89
C ALA A 287 5.87 19.70 16.22
N ALA A 288 5.11 20.60 16.84
CA ALA A 288 4.30 20.29 18.03
C ALA A 288 3.09 19.42 17.69
N GLU A 289 2.39 19.72 16.59
CA GLU A 289 1.26 18.94 16.07
C GLU A 289 1.70 17.52 15.64
N GLU A 290 2.83 17.40 14.95
CA GLU A 290 3.44 16.13 14.56
C GLU A 290 3.85 15.28 15.77
N LYS A 291 4.56 15.86 16.75
CA LYS A 291 4.89 15.17 18.02
C LYS A 291 3.63 14.69 18.74
N ALA A 292 2.57 15.53 18.78
CA ALA A 292 1.29 15.13 19.36
C ALA A 292 0.58 14.03 18.56
N GLN A 293 0.73 14.01 17.23
CA GLN A 293 0.20 12.94 16.36
C GLN A 293 0.95 11.62 16.56
N VAL A 294 2.29 11.65 16.60
CA VAL A 294 3.12 10.46 16.89
C VAL A 294 2.77 9.86 18.25
N LEU A 295 2.60 10.69 19.28
CA LEU A 295 2.17 10.22 20.61
C LEU A 295 0.76 9.60 20.60
N ARG A 296 -0.19 10.17 19.83
CA ARG A 296 -1.54 9.58 19.66
C ARG A 296 -1.48 8.24 18.93
N ILE A 297 -0.69 8.13 17.86
CA ILE A 297 -0.51 6.87 17.12
C ILE A 297 0.15 5.81 18.00
N ALA A 298 1.17 6.16 18.78
CA ALA A 298 1.81 5.25 19.73
C ALA A 298 0.82 4.77 20.82
N ALA A 299 0.03 5.68 21.40
CA ALA A 299 -1.00 5.34 22.38
C ALA A 299 -2.09 4.44 21.76
N ALA A 300 -2.54 4.74 20.54
CA ALA A 300 -3.51 3.93 19.79
C ALA A 300 -2.99 2.52 19.49
N THR A 301 -1.77 2.38 18.98
CA THR A 301 -1.14 1.07 18.72
C THR A 301 -0.96 0.26 19.99
N SER A 302 -0.58 0.91 21.09
CA SER A 302 -0.43 0.29 22.41
C SER A 302 -1.77 -0.18 22.99
N PHE A 303 -2.84 0.62 22.81
CA PHE A 303 -4.21 0.29 23.17
C PHE A 303 -4.76 -0.89 22.35
N LYS A 304 -4.58 -0.89 21.02
CA LYS A 304 -4.93 -2.04 20.17
C LYS A 304 -4.15 -3.30 20.57
N SER A 305 -2.91 -3.17 21.07
CA SER A 305 -2.18 -4.32 21.62
C SER A 305 -2.80 -4.83 22.92
N MET A 306 -3.13 -3.95 23.86
CA MET A 306 -3.86 -4.34 25.08
C MET A 306 -5.18 -5.07 24.76
N LEU A 307 -5.90 -4.69 23.70
CA LEU A 307 -7.11 -5.40 23.27
C LEU A 307 -6.81 -6.82 22.73
N ARG A 308 -5.70 -7.02 22.01
CA ARG A 308 -5.21 -8.36 21.60
C ARG A 308 -4.80 -9.21 22.80
N ASP A 309 -4.05 -8.62 23.73
CA ASP A 309 -3.51 -9.31 24.91
C ASP A 309 -4.59 -9.92 25.83
N LYS A 310 -5.85 -9.47 25.72
CA LYS A 310 -6.97 -10.00 26.52
C LYS A 310 -7.61 -11.26 25.98
N GLY A 311 -7.43 -11.61 24.69
CA GLY A 311 -7.98 -12.83 24.07
C GLY A 311 -9.51 -12.88 23.89
N ASP A 312 -10.29 -12.43 24.89
CA ASP A 312 -11.76 -12.55 24.95
C ASP A 312 -12.54 -11.66 23.95
N ILE A 313 -11.86 -10.94 23.05
CA ILE A 313 -12.46 -9.92 22.19
C ILE A 313 -12.59 -10.44 20.75
N THR A 314 -13.77 -10.97 20.42
CA THR A 314 -14.14 -11.42 19.06
C THR A 314 -14.76 -10.30 18.22
N VAL A 315 -14.91 -10.50 16.91
CA VAL A 315 -15.51 -9.51 15.98
C VAL A 315 -16.93 -9.05 16.33
N ASP A 316 -17.75 -9.90 16.96
CA ASP A 316 -19.11 -9.56 17.43
C ASP A 316 -19.14 -8.80 18.77
N SER A 317 -17.97 -8.50 19.34
CA SER A 317 -17.86 -7.66 20.53
C SER A 317 -18.46 -6.28 20.28
N ARG A 318 -19.03 -5.66 21.31
CA ARG A 318 -19.49 -4.27 21.26
C ARG A 318 -18.80 -3.51 22.38
N TRP A 319 -18.43 -2.26 22.15
CA TRP A 319 -17.81 -1.42 23.18
C TRP A 319 -18.67 -1.33 24.45
N SER A 320 -19.99 -1.22 24.26
CA SER A 320 -20.97 -1.28 25.35
C SER A 320 -20.98 -2.64 26.07
N LYS A 321 -20.75 -3.75 25.35
CA LYS A 321 -20.79 -5.14 25.86
C LYS A 321 -19.50 -5.57 26.56
N VAL A 322 -18.36 -4.97 26.20
CA VAL A 322 -17.12 -4.93 27.01
C VAL A 322 -17.35 -4.19 28.35
N GLY A 323 -18.53 -3.60 28.55
CA GLY A 323 -19.07 -3.22 29.87
C GLY A 323 -20.53 -3.65 30.11
N ALA A 324 -21.02 -4.72 29.48
CA ALA A 324 -22.42 -5.18 29.61
C ALA A 324 -22.61 -6.66 29.20
N VAL A 325 -21.89 -7.58 29.84
CA VAL A 325 -22.11 -9.03 29.69
C VAL A 325 -23.33 -9.48 30.51
N VAL A 326 -24.52 -8.95 30.19
CA VAL A 326 -25.79 -9.33 30.83
C VAL A 326 -26.98 -9.27 29.85
N GLN A 327 -27.03 -10.20 28.90
CA GLN A 327 -28.27 -10.53 28.15
C GLN A 327 -28.43 -12.06 27.93
N GLY A 328 -27.66 -12.88 28.66
CA GLY A 328 -27.64 -14.34 28.51
C GLY A 328 -26.95 -15.07 29.64
N SER A 329 -26.75 -14.43 30.80
CA SER A 329 -26.35 -15.14 32.02
C SER A 329 -27.54 -15.88 32.60
N SER A 330 -27.30 -16.95 33.38
CA SER A 330 -28.37 -17.64 34.13
C SER A 330 -29.16 -16.67 35.03
N LEU A 331 -28.50 -15.61 35.54
CA LEU A 331 -29.14 -14.52 36.29
C LEU A 331 -30.16 -13.70 35.47
N PHE A 332 -29.98 -13.54 34.15
CA PHE A 332 -30.95 -12.87 33.29
C PHE A 332 -32.16 -13.78 32.96
N ILE A 333 -31.94 -15.09 32.91
CA ILE A 333 -33.02 -16.08 32.83
C ILE A 333 -33.80 -16.08 34.16
N CYS A 334 -33.09 -16.08 35.29
CA CYS A 334 -33.67 -15.97 36.63
C CYS A 334 -34.46 -14.68 36.83
N TRP A 335 -33.95 -13.53 36.33
CA TRP A 335 -34.71 -12.26 36.28
C TRP A 335 -36.02 -12.44 35.51
N LYS A 336 -35.99 -13.00 34.30
CA LYS A 336 -37.22 -13.24 33.51
C LYS A 336 -38.17 -14.24 34.16
N SER A 337 -37.66 -15.23 34.89
CA SER A 337 -38.48 -16.13 35.70
C SER A 337 -39.13 -15.41 36.88
N LEU A 338 -38.41 -14.52 37.58
CA LEU A 338 -38.97 -13.65 38.63
C LEU A 338 -40.01 -12.67 38.06
N GLU A 339 -39.74 -12.06 36.92
CA GLU A 339 -40.65 -11.16 36.18
C GLU A 339 -41.94 -11.90 35.77
N MET A 340 -41.83 -13.15 35.31
CA MET A 340 -42.99 -14.02 35.03
C MET A 340 -43.73 -14.47 36.30
N ILE A 341 -43.03 -14.76 37.40
CA ILE A 341 -43.64 -15.02 38.71
C ILE A 341 -44.39 -13.78 39.22
N LEU A 342 -43.85 -12.58 38.98
CA LEU A 342 -44.48 -11.31 39.36
C LEU A 342 -45.77 -11.06 38.58
N LEU A 343 -45.75 -11.29 37.26
CA LEU A 343 -46.93 -11.21 36.39
C LEU A 343 -47.99 -12.26 36.76
N CYS A 344 -47.58 -13.48 37.09
CA CYS A 344 -48.49 -14.54 37.56
C CYS A 344 -49.06 -14.27 38.97
N SER A 345 -48.38 -13.43 39.77
CA SER A 345 -48.81 -13.03 41.13
C SER A 345 -49.80 -11.86 41.15
N GLN A 346 -50.28 -11.39 39.98
CA GLN A 346 -51.23 -10.26 39.92
C GLN A 346 -52.66 -10.63 40.36
N GLU A 347 -53.00 -11.91 40.50
CA GLU A 347 -54.35 -12.38 40.85
C GLU A 347 -54.56 -12.71 42.35
N ASN A 348 -53.53 -12.68 43.20
CA ASN A 348 -53.69 -13.02 44.63
C ASN A 348 -52.94 -12.07 45.58
N ALA A 349 -53.55 -11.83 46.75
CA ALA A 349 -53.11 -10.83 47.72
C ALA A 349 -51.88 -11.25 48.55
N PHE A 350 -50.70 -11.30 47.92
CA PHE A 350 -49.44 -11.58 48.60
C PHE A 350 -48.97 -10.40 49.49
N SER A 351 -48.49 -10.77 50.68
CA SER A 351 -48.03 -9.87 51.76
C SER A 351 -46.92 -8.91 51.31
N SER A 352 -46.75 -7.78 52.02
CA SER A 352 -45.66 -6.82 51.77
C SER A 352 -44.29 -7.51 51.76
N VAL A 353 -44.10 -8.51 52.62
CA VAL A 353 -42.89 -9.33 52.73
C VAL A 353 -42.45 -9.92 51.38
N PHE A 354 -43.39 -10.25 50.47
CA PHE A 354 -43.05 -10.74 49.14
C PHE A 354 -42.58 -9.61 48.21
N LYS A 355 -43.15 -8.40 48.32
CA LYS A 355 -42.69 -7.21 47.60
C LYS A 355 -41.32 -6.76 48.10
N ASP A 356 -41.10 -6.80 49.41
CA ASP A 356 -39.81 -6.53 50.05
C ASP A 356 -38.76 -7.55 49.57
N ALA A 357 -39.10 -8.84 49.53
CA ALA A 357 -38.23 -9.90 49.01
C ALA A 357 -37.89 -9.71 47.52
N VAL A 358 -38.88 -9.39 46.67
CA VAL A 358 -38.65 -9.06 45.26
C VAL A 358 -37.72 -7.85 45.13
N HIS A 359 -37.97 -6.75 45.84
CA HIS A 359 -37.17 -5.54 45.76
C HIS A 359 -35.73 -5.74 46.29
N ILE A 360 -35.54 -6.65 47.26
CA ILE A 360 -34.21 -7.10 47.73
C ILE A 360 -33.52 -7.94 46.63
N ILE A 361 -34.23 -8.87 45.98
CA ILE A 361 -33.70 -9.70 44.90
C ILE A 361 -33.32 -8.83 43.68
N GLU A 362 -34.17 -7.89 43.26
CA GLU A 362 -33.88 -6.92 42.21
C GLU A 362 -32.66 -6.07 42.56
N SER A 363 -32.57 -5.56 43.80
CA SER A 363 -31.42 -4.78 44.26
C SER A 363 -30.13 -5.61 44.30
N PHE A 364 -30.20 -6.87 44.74
CA PHE A 364 -29.07 -7.78 44.82
C PHE A 364 -28.59 -8.21 43.44
N ILE A 365 -29.52 -8.53 42.52
CA ILE A 365 -29.19 -8.79 41.11
C ILE A 365 -28.60 -7.52 40.49
N PHE A 366 -29.23 -6.35 40.62
CA PHE A 366 -28.68 -5.09 40.11
C PHE A 366 -27.27 -4.80 40.64
N TYR A 367 -27.01 -5.06 41.92
CA TYR A 367 -25.68 -4.96 42.52
C TYR A 367 -24.69 -5.96 41.90
N TYR A 368 -25.03 -7.26 41.83
CA TYR A 368 -24.18 -8.29 41.23
C TYR A 368 -23.89 -8.05 39.75
N LEU A 369 -24.90 -7.66 38.98
CA LEU A 369 -24.76 -7.34 37.56
C LEU A 369 -23.87 -6.12 37.35
N ASN A 370 -24.00 -5.07 38.17
CA ASN A 370 -23.08 -3.94 38.15
C ASN A 370 -21.67 -4.31 38.63
N LEU A 371 -21.53 -5.21 39.61
CA LEU A 371 -20.25 -5.68 40.13
C LEU A 371 -19.48 -6.48 39.05
N VAL A 372 -20.13 -7.40 38.34
CA VAL A 372 -19.54 -8.16 37.22
C VAL A 372 -19.20 -7.23 36.04
N ARG A 373 -20.11 -6.32 35.67
CA ARG A 373 -19.88 -5.23 34.70
C ARG A 373 -18.68 -4.35 35.09
N MET A 374 -18.49 -4.10 36.37
CA MET A 374 -17.38 -3.34 36.90
C MET A 374 -16.08 -4.16 36.89
N MET A 375 -16.08 -5.44 37.24
CA MET A 375 -14.88 -6.31 37.20
C MET A 375 -14.27 -6.38 35.79
N VAL A 376 -15.06 -6.69 34.76
CA VAL A 376 -14.56 -6.77 33.37
C VAL A 376 -14.01 -5.41 32.92
N LYS A 377 -14.76 -4.33 33.16
CA LYS A 377 -14.34 -2.98 32.76
C LYS A 377 -13.13 -2.48 33.58
N ASN A 378 -12.95 -2.94 34.81
CA ASN A 378 -11.78 -2.65 35.63
C ASN A 378 -10.50 -3.33 35.11
N SER A 379 -10.61 -4.53 34.52
CA SER A 379 -9.48 -5.27 33.91
C SER A 379 -8.84 -4.56 32.71
N LEU A 380 -9.59 -3.66 32.06
CA LEU A 380 -9.08 -2.72 31.04
C LEU A 380 -8.72 -1.36 31.64
N ARG A 381 -9.58 -0.77 32.49
CA ARG A 381 -9.33 0.54 33.13
C ARG A 381 -8.06 0.58 34.00
N SER A 382 -7.57 -0.57 34.48
CA SER A 382 -6.35 -0.66 35.29
C SER A 382 -5.08 -0.50 34.45
N ASP A 383 -5.06 -1.00 33.21
CA ASP A 383 -3.90 -1.01 32.32
C ASP A 383 -3.42 0.43 31.99
N PRO A 384 -2.12 0.74 32.10
CA PRO A 384 -1.58 2.05 31.71
C PRO A 384 -1.94 2.46 30.28
N ARG A 385 -2.03 1.51 29.34
CA ARG A 385 -2.28 1.75 27.92
C ARG A 385 -3.71 2.22 27.66
N TYR A 386 -4.68 1.76 28.45
CA TYR A 386 -6.04 2.32 28.47
C TYR A 386 -6.06 3.80 28.90
N LYS A 387 -5.19 4.17 29.86
CA LYS A 387 -5.11 5.52 30.43
C LYS A 387 -4.42 6.52 29.51
N LEU A 388 -3.46 6.08 28.68
CA LEU A 388 -2.76 6.92 27.70
C LEU A 388 -3.66 7.44 26.57
N VAL A 389 -4.70 6.69 26.21
CA VAL A 389 -5.70 7.12 25.21
C VAL A 389 -6.76 8.00 25.89
N LYS A 390 -7.19 9.09 25.23
CA LYS A 390 -8.29 9.95 25.71
C LYS A 390 -9.61 9.19 25.81
N HIS A 391 -10.57 9.69 26.58
CA HIS A 391 -11.83 8.97 26.76
C HIS A 391 -12.64 8.86 25.45
N GLU A 392 -12.56 9.88 24.62
CA GLU A 392 -13.28 10.07 23.36
C GLU A 392 -12.75 9.13 22.26
N ASP A 393 -11.43 8.99 22.18
CA ASP A 393 -10.74 8.21 21.14
C ASP A 393 -10.90 6.68 21.34
N ARG A 394 -11.15 6.22 22.58
CA ARG A 394 -11.17 4.78 22.93
C ARG A 394 -12.22 3.96 22.19
N GLU A 395 -13.42 4.49 21.99
CA GLU A 395 -14.50 3.77 21.29
C GLU A 395 -14.20 3.66 19.78
N VAL A 396 -13.68 4.73 19.19
CA VAL A 396 -13.25 4.75 17.78
C VAL A 396 -12.14 3.72 17.54
N LEU A 397 -11.09 3.72 18.37
CA LEU A 397 -9.97 2.77 18.29
C LEU A 397 -10.40 1.31 18.55
N PHE A 398 -11.45 1.09 19.33
CA PHE A 398 -12.03 -0.23 19.54
C PHE A 398 -12.82 -0.72 18.31
N ILE A 399 -13.64 0.14 17.70
CA ILE A 399 -14.38 -0.18 16.46
C ILE A 399 -13.40 -0.43 15.30
N GLU A 400 -12.33 0.35 15.23
CA GLU A 400 -11.23 0.17 14.28
C GLU A 400 -10.53 -1.19 14.51
N TYR A 401 -10.23 -1.55 15.77
CA TYR A 401 -9.65 -2.85 16.12
C TYR A 401 -10.54 -4.04 15.74
N LEU A 402 -11.87 -3.96 15.94
CA LEU A 402 -12.78 -5.01 15.48
C LEU A 402 -12.83 -5.11 13.94
N SER A 403 -12.63 -3.99 13.25
CA SER A 403 -12.53 -3.96 11.80
C SER A 403 -11.22 -4.62 11.31
N GLU A 404 -10.10 -4.39 12.01
CA GLU A 404 -8.82 -5.09 11.79
C GLU A 404 -8.91 -6.60 12.06
N LEU A 405 -9.64 -7.02 13.10
CA LEU A 405 -9.90 -8.44 13.38
C LEU A 405 -10.70 -9.09 12.24
N LYS A 406 -11.83 -8.48 11.87
CA LYS A 406 -12.70 -9.03 10.82
C LYS A 406 -12.00 -9.14 9.47
N ALA A 407 -11.24 -8.12 9.07
CA ALA A 407 -10.46 -8.17 7.82
C ALA A 407 -9.44 -9.33 7.80
N ARG A 408 -8.84 -9.64 8.96
CA ARG A 408 -7.89 -10.74 9.15
C ARG A 408 -8.56 -12.11 9.17
N GLU A 409 -9.75 -12.23 9.79
CA GLU A 409 -10.54 -13.46 9.76
C GLU A 409 -10.94 -13.79 8.31
N GLU A 410 -11.52 -12.82 7.58
CA GLU A 410 -11.86 -12.97 6.16
C GLU A 410 -10.64 -13.28 5.27
N GLU A 411 -9.46 -12.75 5.60
CA GLU A 411 -8.22 -13.05 4.89
C GLU A 411 -7.73 -14.48 5.17
N SER A 412 -7.80 -14.94 6.42
CA SER A 412 -7.48 -16.32 6.77
C SER A 412 -8.42 -17.33 6.11
N GLU A 413 -9.71 -16.99 5.95
CA GLU A 413 -10.68 -17.82 5.20
C GLU A 413 -10.37 -17.83 3.70
N ARG A 414 -10.09 -16.67 3.09
CA ARG A 414 -9.67 -16.56 1.68
C ARG A 414 -8.40 -17.39 1.41
N GLU A 415 -7.40 -17.32 2.28
CA GLU A 415 -6.21 -18.17 2.20
C GLU A 415 -6.53 -19.66 2.37
N ALA A 416 -7.35 -20.03 3.37
CA ALA A 416 -7.71 -21.42 3.62
C ALA A 416 -8.48 -22.03 2.44
N LYS A 417 -9.36 -21.25 1.80
CA LYS A 417 -10.06 -21.64 0.57
C LYS A 417 -9.09 -21.83 -0.59
N ALA A 418 -8.20 -20.86 -0.85
CA ALA A 418 -7.20 -20.96 -1.91
C ALA A 418 -6.30 -22.21 -1.75
N LYS A 419 -5.83 -22.48 -0.52
CA LYS A 419 -5.01 -23.66 -0.20
C LYS A 419 -5.77 -24.98 -0.40
N ARG A 420 -7.08 -25.02 -0.13
CA ARG A 420 -7.95 -26.19 -0.45
C ARG A 420 -8.07 -26.40 -1.95
N GLU A 421 -8.40 -25.36 -2.71
CA GLU A 421 -8.52 -25.44 -4.17
C GLU A 421 -7.21 -25.85 -4.86
N GLU A 422 -6.06 -25.35 -4.39
CA GLU A 422 -4.75 -25.76 -4.88
C GLU A 422 -4.45 -27.24 -4.56
N GLN A 423 -4.76 -27.69 -3.33
CA GLN A 423 -4.57 -29.08 -2.95
C GLN A 423 -5.48 -30.03 -3.76
N GLU A 424 -6.69 -29.61 -4.12
CA GLU A 424 -7.58 -30.36 -5.00
C GLU A 424 -7.05 -30.42 -6.43
N LYS A 425 -6.58 -29.31 -7.00
CA LYS A 425 -5.90 -29.26 -8.31
C LYS A 425 -4.60 -30.08 -8.34
N LEU A 426 -3.93 -30.28 -7.20
CA LEU A 426 -2.77 -31.18 -7.08
C LEU A 426 -3.22 -32.65 -7.08
N LYS A 427 -4.20 -33.01 -6.23
CA LYS A 427 -4.80 -34.35 -6.17
C LYS A 427 -5.44 -34.78 -7.50
N GLU A 428 -5.98 -33.85 -8.26
CA GLU A 428 -6.53 -34.10 -9.60
C GLU A 428 -5.43 -34.48 -10.60
N ARG A 429 -4.40 -33.63 -10.75
CA ARG A 429 -3.23 -33.93 -11.60
C ARG A 429 -2.54 -35.24 -11.23
N GLU A 430 -2.47 -35.57 -9.94
CA GLU A 430 -1.95 -36.87 -9.47
C GLU A 430 -2.81 -38.05 -9.95
N ARG A 431 -4.14 -37.95 -9.87
CA ARG A 431 -5.06 -38.98 -10.39
C ARG A 431 -4.97 -39.11 -11.91
N GLU A 432 -4.84 -38.00 -12.64
CA GLU A 432 -4.65 -38.01 -14.09
C GLU A 432 -3.32 -38.66 -14.50
N PHE A 433 -2.22 -38.29 -13.82
CA PHE A 433 -0.91 -38.89 -14.03
C PHE A 433 -0.93 -40.40 -13.76
N ARG A 434 -1.58 -40.83 -12.66
CA ARG A 434 -1.77 -42.25 -12.35
C ARG A 434 -2.56 -42.99 -13.44
N LYS A 435 -3.72 -42.43 -13.85
CA LYS A 435 -4.53 -42.96 -14.97
C LYS A 435 -3.79 -42.95 -16.31
N ARG A 436 -2.79 -42.08 -16.50
CA ARG A 436 -1.94 -42.06 -17.69
C ARG A 436 -0.91 -43.19 -17.63
N LYS A 437 -0.13 -43.26 -16.54
CA LYS A 437 0.86 -44.31 -16.31
C LYS A 437 0.24 -45.71 -16.42
N GLU A 438 -0.94 -45.91 -15.82
CA GLU A 438 -1.68 -47.17 -15.88
C GLU A 438 -2.02 -47.60 -17.32
N ARG A 439 -2.42 -46.66 -18.19
CA ARG A 439 -2.69 -46.95 -19.61
C ARG A 439 -1.41 -47.27 -20.38
N GLU A 440 -0.34 -46.51 -20.14
CA GLU A 440 0.97 -46.74 -20.75
C GLU A 440 1.55 -48.11 -20.32
N GLU A 441 1.36 -48.50 -19.06
CA GLU A 441 1.75 -49.81 -18.52
C GLU A 441 0.91 -50.97 -19.09
N GLN A 442 -0.41 -50.80 -19.21
CA GLN A 442 -1.30 -51.77 -19.88
C GLN A 442 -0.95 -51.93 -21.37
N GLU A 443 -0.58 -50.85 -22.07
CA GLU A 443 -0.16 -50.90 -23.47
C GLU A 443 1.18 -51.62 -23.62
N MET A 444 2.16 -51.30 -22.77
CA MET A 444 3.46 -51.98 -22.75
C MET A 444 3.33 -53.49 -22.45
N GLU A 445 2.45 -53.91 -21.53
CA GLU A 445 2.25 -55.34 -21.29
C GLU A 445 1.49 -56.03 -22.44
N ARG A 446 0.54 -55.36 -23.11
CA ARG A 446 -0.05 -55.89 -24.37
C ARG A 446 0.99 -56.07 -25.47
N VAL A 447 2.03 -55.24 -25.52
CA VAL A 447 3.16 -55.42 -26.44
C VAL A 447 4.03 -56.60 -26.01
N ARG A 448 4.38 -56.71 -24.71
CA ARG A 448 5.17 -57.82 -24.18
C ARG A 448 4.51 -59.20 -24.37
N VAL A 449 3.20 -59.32 -24.10
CA VAL A 449 2.42 -60.55 -24.37
C VAL A 449 2.53 -60.94 -25.86
N LYS A 450 2.40 -59.97 -26.78
CA LYS A 450 2.54 -60.22 -28.22
C LYS A 450 3.97 -60.63 -28.61
N VAL A 451 4.99 -60.18 -27.90
CA VAL A 451 6.39 -60.60 -28.11
C VAL A 451 6.61 -62.02 -27.60
N ARG A 452 6.30 -62.29 -26.31
CA ARG A 452 6.44 -63.63 -25.71
C ARG A 452 5.70 -64.70 -26.51
N ARG A 453 4.46 -64.43 -26.93
CA ARG A 453 3.68 -65.35 -27.77
C ARG A 453 4.31 -65.58 -29.14
N LYS A 454 4.90 -64.56 -29.79
CA LYS A 454 5.63 -64.76 -31.05
C LYS A 454 6.89 -65.61 -30.86
N GLU A 455 7.62 -65.38 -29.79
CA GLU A 455 8.81 -66.16 -29.43
C GLU A 455 8.43 -67.62 -29.12
N ALA A 456 7.33 -67.85 -28.40
CA ALA A 456 6.78 -69.17 -28.14
C ALA A 456 6.34 -69.89 -29.44
N VAL A 457 5.60 -69.21 -30.34
CA VAL A 457 5.22 -69.75 -31.66
C VAL A 457 6.46 -70.18 -32.45
N ALA A 458 7.47 -69.30 -32.57
CA ALA A 458 8.69 -69.60 -33.32
C ALA A 458 9.48 -70.76 -32.70
N SER A 459 9.54 -70.82 -31.36
CA SER A 459 10.21 -71.89 -30.62
C SER A 459 9.51 -73.24 -30.79
N PHE A 460 8.16 -73.27 -30.77
CA PHE A 460 7.39 -74.47 -31.06
C PHE A 460 7.48 -74.90 -32.53
N GLN A 461 7.52 -73.95 -33.47
CA GLN A 461 7.79 -74.24 -34.89
C GLN A 461 9.18 -74.86 -35.09
N ALA A 462 10.20 -74.40 -34.36
CA ALA A 462 11.52 -75.04 -34.37
C ALA A 462 11.47 -76.49 -33.84
N LEU A 463 10.79 -76.73 -32.72
CA LEU A 463 10.56 -78.08 -32.18
C LEU A 463 9.88 -79.00 -33.21
N LEU A 464 8.88 -78.50 -33.95
CA LEU A 464 8.20 -79.25 -34.99
C LEU A 464 9.14 -79.65 -36.14
N VAL A 465 9.99 -78.74 -36.61
CA VAL A 465 11.00 -79.00 -37.66
C VAL A 465 12.10 -79.96 -37.16
N GLU A 466 12.51 -79.86 -35.90
CA GLU A 466 13.49 -80.75 -35.28
C GLU A 466 12.98 -82.20 -35.17
N THR A 467 11.71 -82.38 -34.80
CA THR A 467 11.16 -83.68 -34.35
C THR A 467 10.21 -84.37 -35.33
N ILE A 468 9.39 -83.62 -36.07
CA ILE A 468 8.39 -84.18 -36.98
C ILE A 468 8.82 -83.94 -38.43
N LYS A 469 9.29 -85.00 -39.08
CA LYS A 469 9.86 -84.99 -40.44
C LYS A 469 9.11 -85.89 -41.42
N ASP A 470 8.19 -86.70 -40.92
CA ASP A 470 7.29 -87.52 -41.73
C ASP A 470 6.02 -86.72 -42.05
N ALA A 471 5.71 -86.58 -43.33
CA ALA A 471 4.53 -85.86 -43.82
C ALA A 471 3.20 -86.60 -43.52
N GLN A 472 3.24 -87.87 -43.12
CA GLN A 472 2.08 -88.66 -42.71
C GLN A 472 1.86 -88.72 -41.19
N ALA A 473 2.65 -87.99 -40.40
CA ALA A 473 2.57 -88.02 -38.93
C ALA A 473 1.23 -87.48 -38.40
N SER A 474 0.60 -88.23 -37.48
CA SER A 474 -0.65 -87.80 -36.84
C SER A 474 -0.41 -86.93 -35.60
N TRP A 475 -1.30 -85.96 -35.35
CA TRP A 475 -1.23 -85.10 -34.15
C TRP A 475 -1.35 -85.92 -32.85
N THR A 476 -2.27 -86.88 -32.82
CA THR A 476 -2.53 -87.74 -31.64
C THR A 476 -1.33 -88.57 -31.22
N GLU A 477 -0.49 -89.00 -32.17
CA GLU A 477 0.75 -89.73 -31.87
C GLU A 477 1.95 -88.78 -31.61
N SER A 478 1.98 -87.63 -32.28
CA SER A 478 3.09 -86.66 -32.19
C SER A 478 3.04 -85.84 -30.91
N ARG A 479 1.84 -85.41 -30.48
CA ARG A 479 1.61 -84.58 -29.30
C ARG A 479 2.31 -85.09 -28.02
N PRO A 480 2.16 -86.36 -27.57
CA PRO A 480 2.83 -86.85 -26.35
C PRO A 480 4.35 -87.05 -26.50
N LYS A 481 4.91 -86.84 -27.69
CA LYS A 481 6.37 -86.75 -27.94
C LYS A 481 6.81 -85.28 -27.83
N LEU A 482 6.05 -84.35 -28.42
CA LEU A 482 6.27 -82.90 -28.35
C LEU A 482 6.13 -82.35 -26.92
N GLU A 483 5.13 -82.80 -26.16
CA GLU A 483 4.91 -82.43 -24.74
C GLU A 483 6.03 -82.92 -23.79
N LYS A 484 6.99 -83.71 -24.28
CA LYS A 484 8.18 -84.17 -23.53
C LYS A 484 9.47 -83.45 -23.93
N ASP A 485 9.38 -82.39 -24.73
CA ASP A 485 10.50 -81.51 -25.06
C ASP A 485 11.18 -80.96 -23.78
N PRO A 486 12.49 -81.17 -23.54
CA PRO A 486 13.15 -80.71 -22.32
C PRO A 486 13.18 -79.18 -22.14
N GLN A 487 12.94 -78.40 -23.20
CA GLN A 487 12.80 -76.95 -23.15
C GLN A 487 11.37 -76.48 -22.88
N GLY A 488 10.39 -77.41 -22.77
CA GLY A 488 8.99 -77.10 -22.49
C GLY A 488 8.28 -76.32 -23.61
N ARG A 489 8.80 -76.33 -24.85
CA ARG A 489 8.30 -75.48 -25.96
C ARG A 489 6.85 -75.79 -26.33
N ALA A 490 6.44 -77.06 -26.19
CA ALA A 490 5.06 -77.51 -26.39
C ALA A 490 4.11 -77.20 -25.21
N THR A 491 4.65 -76.84 -24.04
CA THR A 491 3.90 -76.57 -22.80
C THR A 491 4.08 -75.12 -22.33
N ASN A 492 4.45 -74.22 -23.26
CA ASN A 492 4.68 -72.80 -22.97
C ASN A 492 3.35 -72.08 -22.69
N PRO A 493 3.19 -71.34 -21.57
CA PRO A 493 1.92 -70.72 -21.19
C PRO A 493 1.44 -69.56 -22.08
N ASP A 494 2.29 -69.02 -22.98
CA ASP A 494 1.86 -68.06 -24.00
C ASP A 494 1.26 -68.74 -25.26
N LEU A 495 1.17 -70.08 -25.30
CA LEU A 495 0.48 -70.90 -26.33
C LEU A 495 -0.65 -71.75 -25.73
N ASP A 496 -1.85 -71.67 -26.31
CA ASP A 496 -2.94 -72.58 -25.94
C ASP A 496 -2.77 -73.95 -26.62
N PRO A 497 -3.33 -75.05 -26.08
CA PRO A 497 -3.32 -76.36 -26.73
C PRO A 497 -3.94 -76.39 -28.14
N SER A 498 -4.80 -75.41 -28.45
CA SER A 498 -5.37 -75.19 -29.78
C SER A 498 -4.34 -74.58 -30.75
N ASP A 499 -3.44 -73.73 -30.26
CA ASP A 499 -2.36 -73.14 -31.06
C ASP A 499 -1.31 -74.18 -31.43
N THR A 500 -0.90 -75.03 -30.49
CA THR A 500 0.09 -76.08 -30.76
C THR A 500 -0.45 -77.12 -31.74
N GLU A 501 -1.73 -77.51 -31.64
CA GLU A 501 -2.38 -78.34 -32.65
C GLU A 501 -2.46 -77.66 -34.02
N LYS A 502 -2.82 -76.37 -34.06
CA LYS A 502 -2.89 -75.60 -35.31
C LYS A 502 -1.52 -75.49 -35.98
N LEU A 503 -0.47 -75.15 -35.22
CA LEU A 503 0.91 -75.03 -35.72
C LEU A 503 1.45 -76.38 -36.20
N PHE A 504 1.10 -77.49 -35.54
CA PHE A 504 1.40 -78.83 -36.04
C PHE A 504 0.73 -79.09 -37.40
N ARG A 505 -0.57 -78.76 -37.53
CA ARG A 505 -1.32 -78.94 -38.80
C ARG A 505 -0.77 -78.05 -39.92
N GLU A 506 -0.31 -76.84 -39.61
CA GLU A 506 0.34 -75.92 -40.53
C GLU A 506 1.72 -76.45 -40.98
N HIS A 507 2.52 -77.00 -40.06
CA HIS A 507 3.77 -77.70 -40.37
C HIS A 507 3.55 -78.95 -41.24
N MET A 508 2.53 -79.78 -40.93
CA MET A 508 2.19 -80.94 -41.77
C MET A 508 1.77 -80.54 -43.18
N LYS A 509 1.06 -79.41 -43.33
CA LYS A 509 0.74 -78.85 -44.66
C LYS A 509 2.02 -78.46 -45.41
N MET A 510 2.94 -77.74 -44.76
CA MET A 510 4.22 -77.37 -45.37
C MET A 510 5.07 -78.60 -45.75
N LEU A 511 5.12 -79.65 -44.92
CA LEU A 511 5.83 -80.89 -45.25
C LEU A 511 5.21 -81.60 -46.46
N ASN A 512 3.89 -81.72 -46.54
CA ASN A 512 3.24 -82.33 -47.69
C ASN A 512 3.44 -81.50 -48.97
N GLU A 513 3.42 -80.16 -48.87
CA GLU A 513 3.74 -79.27 -49.99
C GLU A 513 5.21 -79.40 -50.44
N LEU A 514 6.16 -79.60 -49.51
CA LEU A 514 7.57 -79.88 -49.80
C LEU A 514 7.84 -81.29 -50.33
N CYS A 515 6.97 -82.27 -50.06
CA CYS A 515 7.05 -83.63 -50.59
C CYS A 515 6.36 -83.81 -51.95
N HIS A 516 5.75 -82.75 -52.50
CA HIS A 516 5.11 -82.73 -53.82
C HIS A 516 5.94 -82.00 -54.91
N PHE A 517 7.17 -81.58 -54.58
CA PHE A 517 8.19 -81.04 -55.50
C PHE A 517 9.43 -81.95 -55.52
#